data_AF-W9Y5B7-F1
#
_entry.id   AF-W9Y5B7-F1
#
_cell.length_a   1.000
_cell.length_b   1.000
_cell.length_c   1.000
_cell.angle_alpha   90.00
_cell.angle_beta   90.00
_cell.angle_gamma   90.00
#
_symmetry.space_group_name_H-M   'P 1'
#
loop_
_entity.id
_entity.type
_entity.pdbx_description
1 polymer ?
#
loop_
_entity_poly.entity_id
_entity_poly.type
_entity_poly.pdbx_seq_one_letter_code
_entity_poly.pdbx_strand_id
1 'polypeptide(L)'
;MDTISSKVGECLALYRRLLALPAESNRPGTPSKASRLIATREQFILWYSNIGAHQKGRGSLDYRLREASHLRDLVIEILDRLSRILAEG
;
A
#
# COMPACT_ATOMS: atom_id res chain seq x y z
N MET A 1 9.25 -6.26 14.60
CA MET A 1 7.80 -6.22 14.86
C MET A 1 7.17 -5.57 13.66
N ASP A 2 6.34 -6.31 12.94
CA ASP A 2 5.64 -5.78 11.78
C ASP A 2 4.59 -4.78 12.27
N THR A 3 4.83 -3.50 11.99
CA THR A 3 3.88 -2.42 12.27
C THR A 3 3.07 -2.10 11.02
N ILE A 4 1.89 -1.53 11.19
CA ILE A 4 1.10 -1.04 10.06
C ILE A 4 1.92 -0.02 9.25
N SER A 5 2.63 0.89 9.92
CA SER A 5 3.49 1.89 9.27
C SER A 5 4.61 1.27 8.43
N SER A 6 5.26 0.20 8.90
CA SER A 6 6.27 -0.52 8.11
C SER A 6 5.67 -1.19 6.87
N LYS A 7 4.50 -1.83 7.00
CA LYS A 7 3.82 -2.50 5.87
C LYS A 7 3.33 -1.51 4.81
N VAL A 8 2.86 -0.33 5.23
CA VAL A 8 2.56 0.77 4.32
C VAL A 8 3.83 1.20 3.55
N GLY A 9 4.97 1.30 4.24
CA GLY A 9 6.26 1.60 3.62
C GLY A 9 6.68 0.57 2.57
N GLU A 10 6.49 -0.72 2.84
CA GLU A 10 6.77 -1.82 1.90
C GLU A 10 5.91 -1.71 0.63
N CYS A 11 4.60 -1.51 0.79
CA CYS A 11 3.68 -1.30 -0.34
C CYS A 11 4.12 -0.11 -1.21
N LEU A 12 4.47 1.03 -0.58
CA LEU A 12 4.93 2.23 -1.28
C LEU A 12 6.23 2.00 -2.06
N ALA A 13 7.16 1.25 -1.49
CA ALA A 13 8.41 0.89 -2.14
C ALA A 13 8.17 0.01 -3.38
N LEU A 14 7.25 -0.95 -3.29
CA LEU A 14 6.85 -1.81 -4.41
C LEU A 14 6.17 -1.01 -5.52
N TYR A 15 5.22 -0.13 -5.19
CA TYR A 15 4.63 0.79 -6.16
C TYR A 15 5.68 1.62 -6.90
N ARG A 16 6.65 2.19 -6.16
CA ARG A 16 7.75 2.96 -6.77
C ARG A 16 8.59 2.11 -7.71
N ARG A 17 8.88 0.86 -7.33
CA ARG A 17 9.65 -0.09 -8.16
C ARG A 17 8.92 -0.39 -9.46
N LEU A 18 7.64 -0.75 -9.40
CA LEU A 18 6.84 -1.09 -10.58
C LEU A 18 6.67 0.10 -11.53
N LEU A 19 6.48 1.31 -11.00
CA LEU A 19 6.35 2.53 -11.82
C LEU A 19 7.66 2.95 -12.48
N ALA A 20 8.81 2.48 -11.97
CA ALA A 20 10.12 2.72 -12.59
C ALA A 20 10.45 1.74 -13.72
N LEU A 21 9.64 0.67 -13.89
CA LEU A 21 9.83 -0.28 -14.99
C LEU A 21 9.43 0.38 -16.32
N PRO A 22 10.17 0.11 -17.41
CA PRO A 22 9.83 0.65 -18.72
C PRO A 22 8.44 0.16 -19.15
N ALA A 23 7.60 1.08 -19.63
CA ALA A 23 6.26 0.75 -20.05
C ALA A 23 6.30 -0.22 -21.25
N GLU A 24 5.67 -1.39 -21.11
CA GLU A 24 5.46 -2.28 -22.25
C GLU A 24 4.58 -1.57 -23.30
N SER A 25 4.88 -1.84 -24.58
CA SER A 25 4.15 -1.26 -25.71
C SER A 25 2.66 -1.54 -25.56
N ASN A 26 1.88 -0.48 -25.41
CA ASN A 26 0.47 -0.56 -25.07
C ASN A 26 -0.39 -0.44 -26.34
N ARG A 27 -1.43 -1.28 -26.47
CA ARG A 27 -2.38 -1.16 -27.58
C ARG A 27 -3.14 0.17 -27.50
N PRO A 28 -3.35 0.88 -28.63
CA PRO A 28 -4.13 2.12 -28.63
C PRO A 28 -5.57 1.86 -28.16
N GLY A 29 -6.09 2.72 -27.27
CA GLY A 29 -7.47 2.69 -26.78
C GLY A 29 -7.69 2.08 -25.39
N THR A 30 -6.70 1.41 -24.80
CA THR A 30 -6.77 0.93 -23.40
C THR A 30 -5.89 1.76 -22.47
N PRO A 31 -6.36 2.13 -21.25
CA PRO A 31 -5.47 2.73 -20.25
C PRO A 31 -4.28 1.79 -20.03
N SER A 32 -3.08 2.35 -19.97
CA SER A 32 -1.87 1.55 -19.81
C SER A 32 -1.85 0.87 -18.44
N LYS A 33 -1.13 -0.26 -18.34
CA LYS A 33 -0.87 -0.89 -17.04
C LYS A 33 -0.31 0.16 -16.05
N ALA A 34 0.57 1.04 -16.54
CA ALA A 34 1.14 2.15 -15.77
C ALA A 34 0.08 3.14 -15.28
N SER A 35 -0.88 3.57 -16.12
CA SER A 35 -1.90 4.53 -15.68
C SER A 35 -2.83 3.95 -14.60
N ARG A 36 -3.19 2.67 -14.72
CA ARG A 36 -3.96 1.97 -13.65
C ARG A 36 -3.15 1.88 -12.37
N LEU A 37 -1.87 1.54 -12.47
CA LEU A 37 -0.98 1.42 -11.31
C LEU A 37 -0.80 2.75 -10.58
N ILE A 38 -0.70 3.87 -11.32
CA ILE A 38 -0.68 5.23 -10.75
C ILE A 38 -1.97 5.49 -9.97
N ALA A 39 -3.13 5.25 -10.59
CA ALA A 39 -4.42 5.48 -9.95
C ALA A 39 -4.59 4.64 -8.67
N THR A 40 -4.21 3.36 -8.69
CA THR A 40 -4.29 2.51 -7.48
C THR A 40 -3.32 2.96 -6.39
N ARG A 41 -2.14 3.47 -6.75
CA ARG A 41 -1.19 4.04 -5.80
C ARG A 41 -1.76 5.29 -5.13
N GLU A 42 -2.41 6.17 -5.88
CA GLU A 42 -3.06 7.37 -5.33
C GLU A 42 -4.21 7.03 -4.39
N GLN A 43 -5.05 6.06 -4.75
CA GLN A 43 -6.10 5.54 -3.87
C GLN A 43 -5.52 4.96 -2.57
N PHE A 44 -4.41 4.21 -2.67
CA PHE A 44 -3.71 3.69 -1.51
C PHE A 44 -3.18 4.83 -0.61
N ILE A 45 -2.61 5.89 -1.20
CA ILE A 45 -2.15 7.07 -0.48
C ILE A 45 -3.27 7.74 0.30
N LEU A 46 -4.42 7.95 -0.33
CA LEU A 46 -5.59 8.54 0.31
C LEU A 46 -6.07 7.67 1.48
N TRP A 47 -6.18 6.37 1.25
CA TRP A 47 -6.62 5.42 2.28
C TRP A 47 -5.70 5.44 3.51
N TYR A 48 -4.38 5.23 3.34
CA TYR A 48 -3.47 5.13 4.49
C TYR A 48 -3.30 6.48 5.20
N SER A 49 -3.45 7.60 4.48
CA SER A 49 -3.37 8.94 5.05
C SER A 49 -4.57 9.25 5.94
N ASN A 50 -5.78 8.92 5.47
CA ASN A 50 -7.02 9.18 6.20
C ASN A 50 -7.12 8.40 7.52
N ILE A 51 -6.62 7.17 7.56
CA ILE A 51 -6.65 6.36 8.79
C ILE A 51 -5.40 6.54 9.66
N GLY A 52 -4.42 7.34 9.21
CA GLY A 52 -3.16 7.55 9.93
C GLY A 52 -2.26 6.30 9.97
N ALA A 53 -2.41 5.38 9.02
CA ALA A 53 -1.66 4.11 8.99
C ALA A 53 -0.15 4.27 8.79
N HIS A 54 0.28 5.41 8.24
CA HIS A 54 1.70 5.74 8.11
C HIS A 54 2.31 6.36 9.38
N GLN A 55 1.48 6.87 10.30
CA GLN A 55 1.94 7.58 11.49
C GLN A 55 2.63 6.62 12.47
N LYS A 56 3.52 7.17 13.31
CA LYS A 56 4.29 6.43 14.32
C LYS A 56 3.99 6.96 15.73
N GLY A 57 4.32 6.18 16.75
CA GLY A 57 4.11 6.59 18.15
C GLY A 57 2.63 6.64 18.54
N ARG A 58 2.24 7.57 19.42
CA ARG A 58 0.87 7.65 19.97
C ARG A 58 -0.21 8.05 18.95
N GLY A 59 0.18 8.64 17.83
CA GLY A 59 -0.74 8.93 16.70
C GLY A 59 -0.91 7.75 15.72
N SER A 60 -0.05 6.72 15.83
CA SER A 60 -0.09 5.58 14.90
C SER A 60 -1.39 4.80 14.98
N LEU A 61 -1.77 4.21 13.85
CA LEU A 61 -2.87 3.26 13.82
C LEU A 61 -2.58 2.03 14.70
N ASP A 62 -1.32 1.59 14.79
CA ASP A 62 -0.89 0.54 15.72
C ASP A 62 -1.24 0.88 17.17
N TYR A 63 -0.97 2.11 17.61
CA TYR A 63 -1.29 2.57 18.95
C TYR A 63 -2.80 2.70 19.16
N ARG A 64 -3.54 3.23 18.17
CA ARG A 64 -5.00 3.39 18.25
C ARG A 64 -5.74 2.04 18.32
N LEU A 65 -5.20 1.00 17.70
CA LEU A 65 -5.78 -0.34 17.66
C LEU A 65 -5.24 -1.28 18.76
N ARG A 66 -4.46 -0.79 19.74
CA ARG A 66 -3.85 -1.68 20.75
C ARG A 66 -4.88 -2.53 21.53
N GLU A 67 -6.05 -1.97 21.82
CA GLU A 67 -7.14 -2.65 22.54
C GLU A 67 -8.02 -3.49 21.60
N ALA A 68 -7.84 -3.34 20.29
CA ALA A 68 -8.54 -4.06 19.23
C ALA A 68 -7.52 -4.75 18.31
N SER A 69 -6.63 -5.54 18.91
CA SER A 69 -5.50 -6.19 18.23
C SER A 69 -5.91 -7.00 17.00
N HIS A 70 -7.08 -7.64 17.01
CA HIS A 70 -7.62 -8.35 15.85
C HIS A 70 -7.80 -7.45 14.61
N LEU A 71 -8.18 -6.17 14.79
CA LEU A 71 -8.28 -5.22 13.68
C LEU A 71 -6.90 -4.80 13.18
N ARG A 72 -5.92 -4.64 14.09
CA ARG A 72 -4.54 -4.37 13.69
C ARG A 72 -4.00 -5.52 12.85
N ASP A 73 -4.23 -6.75 13.28
CA ASP A 73 -3.75 -7.95 12.59
C ASP A 73 -4.41 -8.10 11.21
N LEU A 74 -5.72 -7.80 11.10
CA LEU A 74 -6.41 -7.74 9.82
C LEU A 74 -5.82 -6.67 8.88
N VAL A 75 -5.51 -5.48 9.39
CA VAL A 75 -4.88 -4.43 8.58
C VAL A 75 -3.49 -4.88 8.08
N ILE A 76 -2.70 -5.53 8.93
CA ILE A 76 -1.40 -6.09 8.54
C ILE A 76 -1.59 -7.15 7.44
N GLU A 77 -2.53 -8.07 7.62
CA GLU A 77 -2.82 -9.13 6.63
C GLU A 77 -3.20 -8.55 5.25
N ILE A 78 -4.05 -7.52 5.22
CA ILE A 78 -4.45 -6.85 3.98
C ILE A 78 -3.24 -6.20 3.30
N LEU A 79 -2.36 -5.54 4.06
CA LEU A 79 -1.16 -4.90 3.52
C LEU A 79 -0.12 -5.91 3.04
N ASP A 80 0.03 -7.04 3.73
CA ASP A 80 0.89 -8.15 3.30
C ASP A 80 0.37 -8.76 2.00
N ARG A 81 -0.94 -8.98 1.89
CA ARG A 81 -1.55 -9.48 0.66
C ARG A 81 -1.36 -8.50 -0.49
N LEU A 82 -1.55 -7.21 -0.26
CA LEU A 82 -1.28 -6.17 -1.25
C LEU A 82 0.20 -6.19 -1.69
N SER A 83 1.13 -6.28 -0.74
CA SER A 83 2.55 -6.34 -1.03
C SER A 83 2.91 -7.56 -1.90
N ARG A 84 2.31 -8.73 -1.64
CA ARG A 84 2.50 -9.92 -2.50
C ARG A 84 2.01 -9.69 -3.92
N ILE A 85 0.80 -9.15 -4.08
CA ILE A 85 0.24 -8.82 -5.40
C ILE A 85 1.14 -7.83 -6.16
N LEU A 86 1.67 -6.82 -5.49
CA LEU A 86 2.59 -5.84 -6.09
C LEU A 86 4.00 -6.40 -6.35
N ALA A 87 4.39 -7.48 -5.67
CA ALA A 87 5.68 -8.13 -5.91
C ALA A 87 5.65 -9.09 -7.11
N GLU A 88 4.48 -9.69 -7.37
CA GLU A 88 4.21 -10.63 -8.47
C GLU A 88 3.93 -9.95 -9.82
N GLY A 89 3.51 -8.68 -9.82
CA GLY A 89 3.28 -7.87 -11.02
C GLY A 89 4.56 -7.31 -11.65
#